data_AF-A0A6A5VJX2-F1
#
_entry.id   AF-A0A6A5VJX2-F1
#
_cell.length_a   1.000
_cell.length_b   1.000
_cell.length_c   1.000
_cell.angle_alpha   90.00
_cell.angle_beta   90.00
_cell.angle_gamma   90.00
#
_symmetry.space_group_name_H-M   'P 1'
#
loop_
_entity.id
_entity.type
_entity.pdbx_description
1 polymer ?
#
loop_
_entity_poly.entity_id
_entity_poly.type
_entity_poly.pdbx_seq_one_letter_code
_entity_poly.pdbx_strand_id
1 'polypeptide(L)'
;MWSTYLDVVLLSHPVVAFLTVKHPNMHAKPSNLQYFIVSFVSLLLLRYAASTYFGTPEQISLAVCTTVDQPNPIASIYPNNATGTLNGTVAVIPISLKLARQLIPPQYGILEHAYRALLPTFPEGMYPAIVQALHDHEVQAFGYKIDDFTRTGIEFPFVDLLNDNHTSFKWAPSLLMAAGHEIALKGAGDYGTNTFPATFEPGCDAYRAVPKAKKPGTTSFSARSINSAESLTTLFSSTQEEMFPLSFFKNFTNQPTFADGKTCDNMIRLFNTSLTTAPNRIERVMGTVRANIHPFAGEQEWKGVYGLRMATAFIENNYLNCEDFRGYGDP
;
A
#
# COMPACT_ATOMS: atom_id res chain seq x y z
N MET A 1 49.13 38.56 -10.48
CA MET A 1 47.70 38.51 -10.84
C MET A 1 47.08 37.10 -10.78
N TRP A 2 47.85 36.00 -10.71
CA TRP A 2 47.30 34.64 -10.53
C TRP A 2 46.93 34.26 -9.09
N SER A 3 47.55 34.89 -8.08
CA SER A 3 47.30 34.58 -6.65
C SER A 3 45.86 34.91 -6.21
N THR A 4 45.30 36.01 -6.73
CA THR A 4 43.98 36.51 -6.32
C THR A 4 42.80 35.68 -6.84
N TYR A 5 42.99 34.89 -7.91
CA TYR A 5 41.94 33.99 -8.42
C TYR A 5 41.89 32.66 -7.65
N LEU A 6 43.02 32.20 -7.11
CA LEU A 6 43.09 30.95 -6.34
C LEU A 6 42.36 31.09 -4.99
N ASP A 7 42.48 32.27 -4.36
CA ASP A 7 41.84 32.56 -3.08
C ASP A 7 40.30 32.59 -3.18
N VAL A 8 39.76 33.03 -4.33
CA VAL A 8 38.30 33.05 -4.60
C VAL A 8 37.75 31.64 -4.86
N VAL A 9 38.53 30.77 -5.51
CA VAL A 9 38.14 29.38 -5.78
C VAL A 9 38.14 28.54 -4.49
N LEU A 10 39.05 28.81 -3.56
CA LEU A 10 39.09 28.14 -2.26
C LEU A 10 37.93 28.54 -1.33
N LEU A 11 37.41 29.77 -1.47
CA LEU A 11 36.26 30.25 -0.71
C LEU A 11 34.94 29.60 -1.13
N SER A 12 34.85 29.08 -2.36
CA SER A 12 33.60 28.64 -2.97
C SER A 12 33.38 27.12 -2.98
N HIS A 13 34.39 26.29 -2.71
CA HIS A 13 34.27 24.82 -2.71
C HIS A 13 34.99 24.14 -1.52
N PRO A 14 34.26 23.59 -0.52
CA PRO A 14 34.86 22.98 0.68
C PRO A 14 35.69 21.72 0.38
N VAL A 15 35.45 21.05 -0.75
CA VAL A 15 36.20 19.86 -1.19
C VAL A 15 37.63 20.22 -1.62
N VAL A 16 37.85 21.39 -2.21
CA VAL A 16 39.18 21.82 -2.70
C VAL A 16 40.08 22.26 -1.53
N ALA A 17 39.50 22.87 -0.49
CA ALA A 17 40.21 23.20 0.74
C ALA A 17 40.64 21.96 1.54
N PHE A 18 39.90 20.85 1.43
CA PHE A 18 40.25 19.59 2.10
C PHE A 18 41.39 18.83 1.39
N LEU A 19 41.48 18.94 0.05
CA LEU A 19 42.52 18.28 -0.75
C LEU A 19 43.90 18.93 -0.58
N THR A 20 43.99 20.24 -0.32
CA THR A 20 45.26 20.94 -0.07
C THR A 20 45.86 20.66 1.32
N VAL A 21 45.05 20.22 2.29
CA VAL A 21 45.52 19.85 3.65
C VAL A 21 46.17 18.45 3.69
N LYS A 22 45.87 17.56 2.72
CA LYS A 22 46.38 16.17 2.71
C LYS A 22 47.74 15.97 2.05
N HIS A 23 48.39 17.00 1.50
CA HIS A 23 49.74 16.87 0.95
C HIS A 23 50.83 17.02 2.04
N PRO A 24 51.72 16.05 2.28
CA PRO A 24 52.52 15.99 3.52
C PRO A 24 53.70 16.97 3.62
N ASN A 25 53.98 17.74 2.56
CA ASN A 25 55.22 18.53 2.46
C ASN A 25 55.02 20.05 2.43
N MET A 26 53.87 20.55 2.87
CA MET A 26 53.71 21.98 3.12
C MET A 26 53.72 22.24 4.62
N HIS A 27 54.81 22.84 5.11
CA HIS A 27 54.86 23.47 6.43
C HIS A 27 53.60 24.30 6.64
N ALA A 28 52.71 23.83 7.51
CA ALA A 28 51.45 24.47 7.81
C ALA A 28 51.71 25.83 8.45
N LYS A 29 51.66 26.90 7.63
CA LYS A 29 51.56 28.26 8.14
C LYS A 29 50.14 28.47 8.69
N PRO A 30 49.98 29.26 9.78
CA PRO A 30 48.72 29.44 10.50
C PRO A 30 47.56 30.08 9.69
N SER A 31 47.76 30.43 8.40
CA SER A 31 46.72 31.07 7.58
C SER A 31 45.64 30.12 7.08
N ASN A 32 45.93 28.83 6.85
CA ASN A 32 44.98 27.94 6.16
C ASN A 32 43.79 27.50 7.03
N LEU A 33 43.98 27.42 8.35
CA LEU A 33 42.89 27.13 9.28
C LEU A 33 41.89 28.30 9.36
N GLN A 34 42.38 29.53 9.22
CA GLN A 34 41.53 30.72 9.23
C GLN A 34 40.61 30.75 8.00
N TYR A 35 41.12 30.42 6.81
CA TYR A 35 40.30 30.31 5.60
C TYR A 35 39.24 29.21 5.73
N PHE A 36 39.59 28.05 6.29
CA PHE A 36 38.63 26.98 6.52
C PHE A 36 37.50 27.40 7.48
N ILE A 37 37.85 28.02 8.61
CA ILE A 37 36.85 28.48 9.59
C ILE A 37 35.96 29.57 8.98
N VAL A 38 36.52 30.53 8.25
CA VAL A 38 35.75 31.60 7.60
C VAL A 38 34.82 31.03 6.53
N SER A 39 35.28 30.11 5.67
CA SER A 39 34.42 29.45 4.68
C SER A 39 33.32 28.61 5.32
N PHE A 40 33.64 27.85 6.36
CA PHE A 40 32.67 27.01 7.07
C PHE A 40 31.58 27.87 7.74
N VAL A 41 31.97 28.91 8.47
CA VAL A 41 31.03 29.83 9.14
C VAL A 41 30.21 30.61 8.11
N SER A 42 30.80 31.05 7.00
CA SER A 42 30.08 31.74 5.92
C SER A 42 29.02 30.85 5.27
N LEU A 43 29.34 29.58 5.00
CA LEU A 43 28.38 28.61 4.48
C LEU A 43 27.28 28.27 5.49
N LEU A 44 27.61 28.18 6.78
CA LEU A 44 26.65 27.95 7.85
C LEU A 44 25.66 29.13 7.98
N LEU A 45 26.18 30.37 7.94
CA LEU A 45 25.38 31.59 7.97
C LEU A 45 24.52 31.75 6.71
N LEU A 46 25.04 31.42 5.52
CA LEU A 46 24.27 31.40 4.28
C LEU A 46 23.13 30.38 4.33
N ARG A 47 23.39 29.17 4.88
CA ARG A 47 22.32 28.18 5.10
C ARG A 47 21.28 28.70 6.08
N TYR A 48 21.70 29.32 7.18
CA TYR A 48 20.81 29.82 8.21
C TYR A 48 19.96 31.01 7.72
N ALA A 49 20.56 31.92 6.95
CA ALA A 49 19.87 33.07 6.34
C ALA A 49 18.97 32.66 5.18
N ALA A 50 19.32 31.62 4.41
CA ALA A 50 18.44 31.06 3.39
C ALA A 50 17.27 30.27 4.01
N SER A 51 17.43 29.68 5.20
CA SER A 51 16.34 29.01 5.90
C SER A 51 15.33 29.94 6.57
N THR A 52 15.64 31.23 6.75
CA THR A 52 14.71 32.23 7.31
C THR A 52 13.98 33.07 6.25
N TYR A 53 14.21 32.81 4.96
CA TYR A 53 13.58 33.52 3.83
C TYR A 53 12.61 32.65 3.02
N PHE A 54 12.12 31.55 3.58
CA PHE A 54 10.94 30.90 3.02
C PHE A 54 9.70 31.62 3.52
N GLY A 55 8.98 32.22 2.56
CA GLY A 55 7.77 32.97 2.78
C GLY A 55 6.78 32.24 3.66
N THR A 56 5.97 33.02 4.36
CA THR A 56 4.73 32.54 4.97
C THR A 56 4.05 31.59 3.98
N PRO A 57 3.91 30.30 4.29
CA PRO A 57 3.01 29.48 3.51
C PRO A 57 1.66 30.16 3.67
N GLU A 58 1.01 30.50 2.56
CA GLU A 58 -0.44 30.59 2.57
C GLU A 58 -0.92 29.26 3.16
N GLN A 59 -1.28 29.31 4.44
CA GLN A 59 -1.85 28.21 5.17
C GLN A 59 -3.26 28.09 4.61
N ILE A 60 -3.36 27.51 3.40
CA ILE A 60 -4.58 26.85 2.98
C ILE A 60 -4.86 25.91 4.13
N SER A 61 -5.90 26.21 4.89
CA SER A 61 -6.47 25.27 5.84
C SER A 61 -6.94 24.09 4.99
N LEU A 62 -6.01 23.18 4.71
CA LEU A 62 -6.34 21.81 4.38
C LEU A 62 -7.23 21.39 5.53
N ALA A 63 -8.51 21.16 5.23
CA ALA A 63 -9.41 20.55 6.19
C ALA A 63 -8.66 19.33 6.73
N VAL A 64 -8.24 19.40 8.00
CA VAL A 64 -7.49 18.32 8.63
C VAL A 64 -8.39 17.11 8.53
N CYS A 65 -7.94 16.12 7.78
CA CYS A 65 -8.73 14.94 7.59
C CYS A 65 -8.71 14.13 8.88
N THR A 66 -9.82 14.11 9.60
CA THR A 66 -9.95 13.31 10.81
C THR A 66 -10.66 12.02 10.44
N THR A 67 -9.90 10.93 10.37
CA THR A 67 -10.45 9.59 10.16
C THR A 67 -11.29 9.14 11.35
N VAL A 68 -12.30 8.30 11.10
CA VAL A 68 -13.08 7.62 12.15
C VAL A 68 -12.56 6.21 12.48
N ASP A 69 -11.45 5.82 11.87
CA ASP A 69 -10.82 4.52 12.07
C ASP A 69 -10.38 4.32 13.52
N GLN A 70 -10.37 3.06 13.93
CA GLN A 70 -9.94 2.67 15.27
C GLN A 70 -8.41 2.46 15.27
N PRO A 71 -7.73 2.80 16.38
CA PRO A 71 -6.27 2.73 16.46
C PRO A 71 -5.76 1.30 16.31
N ASN A 72 -4.50 1.16 15.90
CA ASN A 72 -3.79 -0.11 15.75
C ASN A 72 -3.58 -0.77 17.13
N PRO A 73 -4.29 -1.88 17.44
CA PRO A 73 -4.25 -2.47 18.78
C PRO A 73 -3.00 -3.32 19.05
N ILE A 74 -2.14 -3.54 18.05
CA ILE A 74 -0.99 -4.44 18.16
C ILE A 74 0.36 -3.74 17.99
N ALA A 75 0.37 -2.42 17.79
CA ALA A 75 1.57 -1.60 17.60
C ALA A 75 2.64 -1.83 18.68
N SER A 76 2.22 -1.91 19.95
CA SER A 76 3.12 -2.14 21.09
C SER A 76 3.55 -3.60 21.27
N ILE A 77 2.80 -4.54 20.70
CA ILE A 77 3.08 -5.98 20.78
C ILE A 77 4.15 -6.36 19.75
N TYR A 78 4.14 -5.70 18.59
CA TYR A 78 5.09 -5.94 17.50
C TYR A 78 5.85 -4.64 17.14
N PRO A 79 6.64 -4.08 18.06
CA PRO A 79 7.27 -2.77 17.87
C PRO A 79 8.30 -2.73 16.74
N ASN A 80 8.82 -3.88 16.32
CA ASN A 80 9.84 -4.00 15.29
C ASN A 80 9.27 -4.48 13.93
N ASN A 81 7.99 -4.81 13.86
CA ASN A 81 7.34 -5.21 12.61
C ASN A 81 6.61 -4.03 11.98
N ALA A 82 6.36 -4.13 10.67
CA ALA A 82 5.36 -3.30 10.04
C ALA A 82 3.97 -3.74 10.53
N THR A 83 3.20 -2.82 11.11
CA THR A 83 1.83 -3.09 11.59
C THR A 83 0.93 -1.90 11.33
N GLY A 84 -0.37 -2.13 11.26
CA GLY A 84 -1.37 -1.09 11.13
C GLY A 84 -2.78 -1.66 11.18
N THR A 85 -3.74 -0.82 10.84
CA THR A 85 -5.14 -1.17 10.65
C THR A 85 -5.48 -1.10 9.17
N LEU A 86 -6.15 -2.13 8.64
CA LEU A 86 -6.81 -2.10 7.34
C LEU A 86 -8.30 -2.07 7.54
N ASN A 87 -8.91 -0.90 7.35
CA ASN A 87 -10.36 -0.74 7.39
C ASN A 87 -10.94 -0.67 5.98
N GLY A 88 -11.99 -1.42 5.71
CA GLY A 88 -12.78 -1.22 4.50
C GLY A 88 -13.51 -2.45 4.03
N THR A 89 -13.74 -2.51 2.71
CA THR A 89 -14.53 -3.56 2.09
C THR A 89 -13.64 -4.50 1.29
N VAL A 90 -13.77 -5.79 1.56
CA VAL A 90 -13.15 -6.87 0.78
C VAL A 90 -14.27 -7.75 0.24
N ALA A 91 -14.34 -7.92 -1.07
CA ALA A 91 -15.46 -8.62 -1.70
C ALA A 91 -15.01 -9.55 -2.82
N VAL A 92 -15.79 -10.62 -3.03
CA VAL A 92 -15.50 -11.65 -4.02
C VAL A 92 -16.25 -11.33 -5.30
N ILE A 93 -15.51 -11.21 -6.38
CA ILE A 93 -15.98 -11.02 -7.75
C ILE A 93 -15.84 -12.37 -8.47
N PRO A 94 -16.95 -13.10 -8.69
CA PRO A 94 -16.91 -14.29 -9.52
C PRO A 94 -16.62 -13.88 -10.96
N ILE A 95 -15.49 -14.33 -11.49
CA ILE A 95 -15.16 -14.23 -12.92
C ILE A 95 -15.05 -15.62 -13.52
N SER A 96 -15.27 -15.76 -14.82
CA SER A 96 -15.05 -17.07 -15.45
C SER A 96 -13.59 -17.49 -15.29
N LEU A 97 -13.34 -18.78 -15.06
CA LEU A 97 -12.01 -19.35 -14.97
C LEU A 97 -11.22 -19.11 -16.27
N LYS A 98 -11.92 -19.09 -17.42
CA LYS A 98 -11.35 -18.69 -18.72
C LYS A 98 -10.81 -17.26 -18.69
N LEU A 99 -11.56 -16.31 -18.13
CA LEU A 99 -11.10 -14.94 -17.96
C LEU A 99 -9.92 -14.87 -16.99
N ALA A 100 -10.00 -15.55 -15.85
CA ALA A 100 -8.89 -15.60 -14.90
C ALA A 100 -7.58 -16.11 -15.55
N ARG A 101 -7.66 -17.15 -16.38
CA ARG A 101 -6.53 -17.68 -17.18
C ARG A 101 -6.00 -16.73 -18.23
N GLN A 102 -6.81 -15.81 -18.74
CA GLN A 102 -6.37 -14.76 -19.67
C GLN A 102 -5.64 -13.62 -18.95
N LEU A 103 -6.01 -13.36 -17.69
CA LEU A 103 -5.49 -12.26 -16.89
C LEU A 103 -4.22 -12.65 -16.14
N ILE A 104 -4.22 -13.80 -15.46
CA ILE A 104 -3.10 -14.31 -14.68
C ILE A 104 -1.98 -14.75 -15.64
N PRO A 105 -0.71 -14.38 -15.39
CA PRO A 105 0.40 -14.74 -16.25
C PRO A 105 0.46 -16.26 -16.51
N PRO A 106 0.69 -16.69 -17.76
CA PRO A 106 0.53 -18.08 -18.18
C PRO A 106 1.48 -19.06 -17.48
N GLN A 107 2.59 -18.56 -16.93
CA GLN A 107 3.54 -19.36 -16.15
C GLN A 107 3.04 -19.74 -14.75
N TYR A 108 1.95 -19.17 -14.26
CA TYR A 108 1.40 -19.46 -12.93
C TYR A 108 0.11 -20.28 -13.01
N GLY A 109 0.04 -21.38 -12.26
CA GLY A 109 -1.15 -22.22 -12.17
C GLY A 109 -2.30 -21.55 -11.39
N ILE A 110 -3.51 -22.11 -11.47
CA ILE A 110 -4.63 -21.79 -10.57
C ILE A 110 -4.93 -23.07 -9.80
N LEU A 111 -4.92 -22.96 -8.48
CA LEU A 111 -5.21 -24.06 -7.57
C LEU A 111 -6.73 -24.15 -7.37
N GLU A 112 -7.44 -24.66 -8.38
CA GLU A 112 -8.90 -24.78 -8.33
C GLU A 112 -9.37 -25.66 -7.16
N HIS A 113 -8.63 -26.72 -6.87
CA HIS A 113 -8.91 -27.59 -5.73
C HIS A 113 -8.85 -26.83 -4.38
N ALA A 114 -7.97 -25.84 -4.24
CA ALA A 114 -7.76 -25.11 -2.99
C ALA A 114 -8.97 -24.22 -2.64
N TYR A 115 -9.45 -23.39 -3.58
CA TYR A 115 -10.63 -22.57 -3.30
C TYR A 115 -11.93 -23.39 -3.29
N ARG A 116 -12.02 -24.50 -4.04
CA ARG A 116 -13.19 -25.38 -3.98
C ARG A 116 -13.28 -26.16 -2.68
N ALA A 117 -12.16 -26.49 -2.04
CA ALA A 117 -12.17 -27.08 -0.70
C ALA A 117 -12.79 -26.12 0.34
N LEU A 118 -12.57 -24.81 0.17
CA LEU A 118 -13.14 -23.77 1.03
C LEU A 118 -14.57 -23.38 0.62
N LEU A 119 -14.89 -23.46 -0.67
CA LEU A 119 -16.18 -23.11 -1.27
C LEU A 119 -16.71 -24.24 -2.17
N PRO A 120 -17.21 -25.36 -1.60
CA PRO A 120 -17.64 -26.52 -2.38
C PRO A 120 -18.78 -26.22 -3.36
N THR A 121 -19.59 -25.21 -3.05
CA THR A 121 -20.72 -24.76 -3.87
C THR A 121 -20.38 -23.57 -4.77
N PHE A 122 -19.10 -23.17 -4.86
CA PHE A 122 -18.71 -22.09 -5.76
C PHE A 122 -19.03 -22.47 -7.21
N PRO A 123 -19.63 -21.57 -8.01
CA PRO A 123 -20.13 -21.93 -9.33
C PRO A 123 -19.07 -22.62 -10.21
N GLU A 124 -19.50 -23.64 -10.94
CA GLU A 124 -18.62 -24.37 -11.85
C GLU A 124 -18.05 -23.43 -12.92
N GLY A 125 -16.76 -23.62 -13.25
CA GLY A 125 -16.08 -22.76 -14.24
C GLY A 125 -15.88 -21.31 -13.81
N MET A 126 -16.08 -20.96 -12.54
CA MET A 126 -15.79 -19.64 -11.98
C MET A 126 -14.55 -19.64 -11.09
N TYR A 127 -13.95 -18.47 -10.96
CA TYR A 127 -12.79 -18.16 -10.14
C TYR A 127 -13.09 -16.95 -9.21
N PRO A 128 -12.69 -17.00 -7.93
CA PRO A 128 -12.97 -15.92 -6.98
C PRO A 128 -11.89 -14.82 -7.03
N ALA A 129 -12.02 -13.86 -7.95
CA ALA A 129 -11.22 -12.64 -7.89
C ALA A 129 -11.66 -11.77 -6.70
N ILE A 130 -10.76 -10.97 -6.14
CA ILE A 130 -11.02 -10.23 -4.90
C ILE A 130 -10.85 -8.75 -5.16
N VAL A 131 -11.86 -7.94 -4.85
CA VAL A 131 -11.67 -6.49 -4.72
C VAL A 131 -11.34 -6.13 -3.28
N GLN A 132 -10.36 -5.26 -3.11
CA GLN A 132 -10.08 -4.60 -1.84
C GLN A 132 -10.24 -3.09 -2.01
N ALA A 133 -11.00 -2.45 -1.13
CA ALA A 133 -11.11 -1.00 -1.01
C ALA A 133 -10.85 -0.65 0.46
N LEU A 134 -9.64 -0.20 0.75
CA LEU A 134 -9.08 -0.15 2.11
C LEU A 134 -8.50 1.22 2.41
N HIS A 135 -8.67 1.63 3.66
CA HIS A 135 -7.94 2.70 4.33
C HIS A 135 -6.93 2.05 5.27
N ASP A 136 -5.66 2.37 5.04
CA ASP A 136 -4.50 1.92 5.80
C ASP A 136 -4.23 3.00 6.87
N HIS A 137 -4.46 2.67 8.14
CA HIS A 137 -4.46 3.59 9.26
C HIS A 137 -3.48 3.18 10.36
N GLU A 138 -2.82 4.16 10.97
CA GLU A 138 -1.80 3.98 12.03
C GLU A 138 -0.74 2.94 11.63
N VAL A 139 -0.32 3.01 10.37
CA VAL A 139 0.75 2.17 9.87
C VAL A 139 2.07 2.62 10.50
N GLN A 140 2.77 1.68 11.10
CA GLN A 140 4.12 1.86 11.59
C GLN A 140 5.03 0.80 10.96
N ALA A 141 6.28 1.16 10.71
CA ALA A 141 7.32 0.24 10.30
C ALA A 141 8.67 0.71 10.86
N PHE A 142 9.42 -0.19 11.51
CA PHE A 142 10.77 0.09 12.03
C PHE A 142 10.86 1.36 12.91
N GLY A 143 9.83 1.62 13.72
CA GLY A 143 9.75 2.79 14.59
C GLY A 143 9.33 4.10 13.91
N TYR A 144 9.04 4.09 12.61
CA TYR A 144 8.47 5.21 11.88
C TYR A 144 6.97 5.03 11.69
N LYS A 145 6.22 6.12 11.79
CA LYS A 145 4.81 6.16 11.37
C LYS A 145 4.73 6.55 9.90
N ILE A 146 3.88 5.86 9.17
CA ILE A 146 3.51 6.19 7.80
C ILE A 146 2.16 6.89 7.88
N ASP A 147 2.02 8.02 7.20
CA ASP A 147 0.75 8.77 7.15
C ASP A 147 -0.35 7.89 6.60
N ASP A 148 -1.58 8.04 7.11
CA ASP A 148 -2.73 7.26 6.68
C ASP A 148 -2.98 7.42 5.17
N PHE A 149 -3.26 6.33 4.48
CA PHE A 149 -3.51 6.35 3.05
C PHE A 149 -4.60 5.38 2.64
N THR A 150 -5.20 5.65 1.48
CA THR A 150 -6.23 4.77 0.90
C THR A 150 -5.64 4.01 -0.28
N ARG A 151 -6.06 2.75 -0.45
CA ARG A 151 -5.72 1.93 -1.61
C ARG A 151 -6.88 1.06 -2.08
N THR A 152 -6.86 0.72 -3.36
CA THR A 152 -7.81 -0.24 -3.93
C THR A 152 -7.25 -0.97 -5.13
N GLY A 153 -7.68 -2.20 -5.33
CA GLY A 153 -7.26 -3.03 -6.46
C GLY A 153 -8.08 -4.31 -6.56
N ILE A 154 -7.77 -5.09 -7.59
CA ILE A 154 -8.31 -6.43 -7.78
C ILE A 154 -7.15 -7.42 -7.70
N GLU A 155 -7.29 -8.40 -6.83
CA GLU A 155 -6.31 -9.43 -6.54
C GLU A 155 -6.83 -10.81 -6.96
N PHE A 156 -5.90 -11.71 -7.25
CA PHE A 156 -6.16 -13.05 -7.77
C PHE A 156 -5.52 -14.09 -6.83
N PRO A 157 -6.26 -14.61 -5.82
CA PRO A 157 -5.76 -15.61 -4.87
C PRO A 157 -5.69 -17.04 -5.46
N PHE A 158 -5.13 -17.99 -4.72
CA PHE A 158 -5.02 -19.40 -5.15
C PHE A 158 -4.22 -19.57 -6.45
N VAL A 159 -3.18 -18.74 -6.61
CA VAL A 159 -2.24 -18.82 -7.72
C VAL A 159 -1.06 -19.70 -7.32
N ASP A 160 -0.70 -20.63 -8.20
CA ASP A 160 0.46 -21.50 -8.04
C ASP A 160 1.69 -20.81 -8.65
N LEU A 161 2.34 -19.97 -7.85
CA LEU A 161 3.57 -19.28 -8.23
C LEU A 161 4.75 -20.27 -8.35
N LEU A 162 4.80 -21.27 -7.47
CA LEU A 162 5.94 -22.18 -7.32
C LEU A 162 5.86 -23.43 -8.20
N ASN A 163 4.74 -23.62 -8.92
CA ASN A 163 4.43 -24.81 -9.70
C ASN A 163 4.51 -26.11 -8.87
N ASP A 164 4.08 -26.06 -7.61
CA ASP A 164 4.05 -27.21 -6.72
C ASP A 164 2.66 -27.79 -6.51
N ASN A 165 1.66 -27.18 -7.15
CA ASN A 165 0.26 -27.57 -7.08
C ASN A 165 -0.28 -27.61 -5.64
N HIS A 166 0.30 -26.83 -4.72
CA HIS A 166 -0.05 -26.85 -3.30
C HIS A 166 -0.07 -25.45 -2.66
N THR A 167 1.03 -24.71 -2.80
CA THR A 167 1.25 -23.44 -2.12
C THR A 167 0.43 -22.32 -2.76
N SER A 168 -0.54 -21.78 -2.02
CA SER A 168 -1.42 -20.72 -2.54
C SER A 168 -0.84 -19.32 -2.34
N PHE A 169 -0.64 -18.61 -3.45
CA PHE A 169 -0.29 -17.20 -3.47
C PHE A 169 -1.44 -16.35 -3.99
N LYS A 170 -1.34 -15.05 -3.75
CA LYS A 170 -2.23 -14.05 -4.31
C LYS A 170 -1.47 -13.10 -5.23
N TRP A 171 -1.86 -13.08 -6.50
CA TRP A 171 -1.31 -12.16 -7.49
C TRP A 171 -2.05 -10.82 -7.45
N ALA A 172 -1.32 -9.74 -7.20
CA ALA A 172 -1.84 -8.38 -7.08
C ALA A 172 -1.15 -7.47 -8.14
N PRO A 173 -1.62 -7.48 -9.40
CA PRO A 173 -0.89 -6.84 -10.49
C PRO A 173 -0.93 -5.31 -10.48
N SER A 174 -1.95 -4.73 -9.86
CA SER A 174 -2.21 -3.30 -9.95
C SER A 174 -2.96 -2.77 -8.76
N LEU A 175 -2.65 -1.52 -8.42
CA LEU A 175 -3.19 -0.86 -7.24
C LEU A 175 -3.35 0.63 -7.50
N LEU A 176 -4.54 1.16 -7.26
CA LEU A 176 -4.75 2.60 -7.08
C LEU A 176 -4.40 2.93 -5.62
N MET A 177 -3.60 3.97 -5.40
CA MET A 177 -3.15 4.38 -4.06
C MET A 177 -3.10 5.90 -3.93
N ALA A 178 -3.35 6.42 -2.73
CA ALA A 178 -3.44 7.85 -2.49
C ALA A 178 -2.19 8.59 -2.98
N ALA A 179 -2.38 9.58 -3.86
CA ALA A 179 -1.30 10.43 -4.32
C ALA A 179 -0.61 11.16 -3.15
N GLY A 180 0.68 11.46 -3.28
CA GLY A 180 1.47 12.10 -2.22
C GLY A 180 2.01 11.15 -1.14
N HIS A 181 1.67 9.86 -1.18
CA HIS A 181 2.15 8.84 -0.24
C HIS A 181 3.27 8.01 -0.88
N GLU A 182 4.39 8.67 -1.20
CA GLU A 182 5.48 8.08 -2.01
C GLU A 182 6.11 6.84 -1.38
N ILE A 183 6.14 6.74 -0.05
CA ILE A 183 6.64 5.54 0.65
C ILE A 183 5.74 4.34 0.34
N ALA A 184 4.42 4.51 0.40
CA ALA A 184 3.47 3.44 0.12
C ALA A 184 3.45 3.08 -1.37
N LEU A 185 3.47 4.09 -2.25
CA LEU A 185 3.52 3.90 -3.71
C LEU A 185 4.77 3.12 -4.13
N LYS A 186 5.93 3.50 -3.60
CA LYS A 186 7.18 2.79 -3.84
C LYS A 186 7.16 1.40 -3.21
N GLY A 187 6.68 1.26 -1.98
CA GLY A 187 6.62 -0.02 -1.28
C GLY A 187 5.85 -1.08 -2.06
N ALA A 188 4.66 -0.75 -2.58
CA ALA A 188 3.92 -1.66 -3.44
C ALA A 188 4.61 -1.90 -4.80
N GLY A 189 5.23 -0.86 -5.37
CA GLY A 189 5.98 -0.96 -6.63
C GLY A 189 7.23 -1.84 -6.55
N ASP A 190 7.86 -1.94 -5.38
CA ASP A 190 9.05 -2.78 -5.17
C ASP A 190 8.75 -4.29 -5.31
N TYR A 191 7.48 -4.71 -5.18
CA TYR A 191 7.00 -6.08 -5.46
C TYR A 191 6.61 -6.30 -6.93
N GLY A 192 6.77 -5.28 -7.78
CA GLY A 192 6.38 -5.27 -9.19
C GLY A 192 4.93 -4.88 -9.45
N THR A 193 4.20 -4.42 -8.42
CA THR A 193 2.81 -3.98 -8.58
C THR A 193 2.78 -2.70 -9.42
N ASN A 194 1.91 -2.64 -10.42
CA ASN A 194 1.69 -1.39 -11.15
C ASN A 194 0.87 -0.43 -10.27
N THR A 195 1.53 0.55 -9.68
CA THR A 195 0.90 1.50 -8.76
C THR A 195 0.47 2.77 -9.48
N PHE A 196 -0.78 3.16 -9.25
CA PHE A 196 -1.40 4.33 -9.84
C PHE A 196 -1.70 5.34 -8.73
N PRO A 197 -0.94 6.45 -8.64
CA PRO A 197 -1.32 7.57 -7.79
C PRO A 197 -2.75 8.02 -8.14
N ALA A 198 -3.58 8.20 -7.12
CA ALA A 198 -5.02 8.37 -7.27
C ALA A 198 -5.63 9.29 -6.21
N THR A 199 -6.81 9.84 -6.54
CA THR A 199 -7.70 10.49 -5.58
C THR A 199 -8.82 9.55 -5.16
N PHE A 200 -9.30 9.75 -3.92
CA PHE A 200 -10.25 8.86 -3.27
C PHE A 200 -11.43 9.63 -2.70
N GLU A 201 -12.60 8.99 -2.72
CA GLU A 201 -13.84 9.51 -2.18
C GLU A 201 -14.59 8.40 -1.40
N PRO A 202 -14.67 8.51 -0.06
CA PRO A 202 -14.01 9.52 0.78
C PRO A 202 -12.48 9.38 0.76
N GLY A 203 -11.76 10.46 1.07
CA GLY A 203 -10.30 10.50 0.99
C GLY A 203 -9.57 9.91 2.21
N CYS A 204 -10.23 9.83 3.36
CA CYS A 204 -9.59 9.54 4.67
C CYS A 204 -10.41 8.59 5.55
N ASP A 205 -11.41 7.96 4.95
CA ASP A 205 -12.23 6.95 5.59
C ASP A 205 -12.34 5.79 4.62
N ALA A 206 -12.61 4.60 5.14
CA ALA A 206 -12.70 3.41 4.31
C ALA A 206 -13.90 3.42 3.33
N TYR A 207 -14.95 4.19 3.64
CA TYR A 207 -16.16 4.34 2.83
C TYR A 207 -17.05 5.45 3.40
N ARG A 208 -17.97 5.98 2.60
CA ARG A 208 -18.94 6.99 3.04
C ARG A 208 -20.37 6.46 2.93
N ALA A 209 -21.20 6.73 3.94
CA ALA A 209 -22.63 6.43 3.89
C ALA A 209 -23.28 7.21 2.73
N VAL A 210 -24.13 6.56 1.95
CA VAL A 210 -24.87 7.20 0.86
C VAL A 210 -26.12 7.87 1.44
N PRO A 211 -26.23 9.21 1.40
CA PRO A 211 -27.37 9.91 1.99
C PRO A 211 -28.67 9.50 1.30
N LYS A 212 -29.72 9.23 2.09
CA LYS A 212 -31.05 8.84 1.58
C LYS A 212 -31.01 7.63 0.63
N ALA A 213 -30.06 6.71 0.82
CA ALA A 213 -30.01 5.49 0.05
C ALA A 213 -31.30 4.67 0.19
N LYS A 214 -31.72 4.03 -0.91
CA LYS A 214 -32.91 3.16 -0.92
C LYS A 214 -32.80 2.00 0.07
N LYS A 215 -31.58 1.50 0.30
CA LYS A 215 -31.26 0.46 1.28
C LYS A 215 -30.46 1.09 2.43
N PRO A 216 -30.91 0.97 3.70
CA PRO A 216 -30.13 1.40 4.86
C PRO A 216 -28.74 0.75 4.89
N GLY A 217 -27.75 1.45 5.46
CA GLY A 217 -26.37 0.94 5.55
C GLY A 217 -25.60 0.92 4.22
N THR A 218 -26.15 1.52 3.16
CA THR A 218 -25.45 1.65 1.87
C THR A 218 -24.27 2.59 1.99
N THR A 219 -23.10 2.15 1.54
CA THR A 219 -21.90 2.96 1.47
C THR A 219 -21.32 2.95 0.07
N SER A 220 -20.57 4.00 -0.23
CA SER A 220 -19.83 4.16 -1.48
C SER A 220 -18.35 4.36 -1.20
N PHE A 221 -17.54 3.91 -2.16
CA PHE A 221 -16.12 4.20 -2.24
C PHE A 221 -15.77 4.41 -3.71
N SER A 222 -14.90 5.36 -4.01
CA SER A 222 -14.37 5.53 -5.37
C SER A 222 -12.93 6.00 -5.37
N ALA A 223 -12.18 5.50 -6.34
CA ALA A 223 -10.81 5.87 -6.62
C ALA A 223 -10.66 6.18 -8.11
N ARG A 224 -9.83 7.18 -8.44
CA ARG A 224 -9.46 7.51 -9.82
C ARG A 224 -8.00 7.93 -9.88
N SER A 225 -7.25 7.36 -10.82
CA SER A 225 -5.86 7.77 -11.06
C SER A 225 -5.80 9.24 -11.49
N ILE A 226 -4.77 9.95 -11.03
CA ILE A 226 -4.50 11.33 -11.44
C ILE A 226 -3.82 11.41 -12.81
N ASN A 227 -3.19 10.32 -13.28
CA ASN A 227 -2.32 10.30 -14.44
C ASN A 227 -2.81 9.38 -15.57
N SER A 228 -3.91 8.66 -15.36
CA SER A 228 -4.35 7.59 -16.26
C SER A 228 -5.87 7.35 -16.18
N ALA A 229 -6.39 6.40 -16.94
CA ALA A 229 -7.84 6.12 -17.00
C ALA A 229 -8.32 5.19 -15.86
N GLU A 230 -7.37 4.72 -15.05
CA GLU A 230 -7.58 3.70 -14.06
C GLU A 230 -8.50 4.21 -12.96
N SER A 231 -9.53 3.43 -12.63
CA SER A 231 -10.52 3.78 -11.62
C SER A 231 -11.22 2.56 -11.07
N LEU A 232 -11.73 2.69 -9.85
CA LEU A 232 -12.53 1.66 -9.19
C LEU A 232 -13.60 2.32 -8.33
N THR A 233 -14.83 1.86 -8.45
CA THR A 233 -15.93 2.31 -7.59
C THR A 233 -16.66 1.12 -7.00
N THR A 234 -17.15 1.28 -5.77
CA THR A 234 -17.99 0.29 -5.12
C THR A 234 -19.23 0.94 -4.51
N LEU A 235 -20.33 0.19 -4.51
CA LEU A 235 -21.58 0.56 -3.87
C LEU A 235 -22.15 -0.67 -3.18
N PHE A 236 -22.12 -0.69 -1.85
CA PHE A 236 -22.45 -1.85 -1.04
C PHE A 236 -23.51 -1.52 0.01
N SER A 237 -24.50 -2.40 0.18
CA SER A 237 -25.46 -2.34 1.28
C SER A 237 -25.25 -3.53 2.22
N SER A 238 -25.56 -3.35 3.51
CA SER A 238 -25.58 -4.46 4.47
C SER A 238 -26.55 -5.55 4.01
N THR A 239 -26.15 -6.81 4.22
CA THR A 239 -26.99 -7.98 3.96
C THR A 239 -26.91 -8.96 5.14
N GLN A 240 -27.93 -9.79 5.32
CA GLN A 240 -27.90 -10.89 6.29
C GLN A 240 -27.41 -12.20 5.65
N GLU A 241 -27.40 -12.25 4.32
CA GLU A 241 -26.97 -13.42 3.56
C GLU A 241 -25.48 -13.71 3.75
N GLU A 242 -25.16 -14.97 4.02
CA GLU A 242 -23.80 -15.48 4.17
C GLU A 242 -23.43 -16.30 2.93
N MET A 243 -22.97 -15.62 1.88
CA MET A 243 -22.56 -16.32 0.65
C MET A 243 -21.19 -17.01 0.79
N PHE A 244 -20.28 -16.43 1.59
CA PHE A 244 -18.93 -16.96 1.81
C PHE A 244 -18.62 -16.98 3.31
N PRO A 245 -18.05 -18.08 3.85
CA PRO A 245 -17.74 -18.19 5.26
C PRO A 245 -16.52 -17.32 5.62
N LEU A 246 -16.45 -16.86 6.87
CA LEU A 246 -15.30 -16.06 7.35
C LEU A 246 -13.96 -16.80 7.20
N SER A 247 -13.94 -18.13 7.28
CA SER A 247 -12.73 -18.94 7.05
C SER A 247 -12.14 -18.75 5.65
N PHE A 248 -12.99 -18.57 4.64
CA PHE A 248 -12.54 -18.28 3.27
C PHE A 248 -11.83 -16.92 3.20
N PHE A 249 -12.40 -15.88 3.82
CA PHE A 249 -11.76 -14.56 3.90
C PHE A 249 -10.43 -14.62 4.64
N LYS A 250 -10.37 -15.30 5.80
CA LYS A 250 -9.12 -15.48 6.55
C LYS A 250 -8.04 -16.17 5.72
N ASN A 251 -8.42 -17.15 4.90
CA ASN A 251 -7.47 -17.86 4.05
C ASN A 251 -6.88 -16.93 2.99
N PHE A 252 -7.69 -16.40 2.08
CA PHE A 252 -7.12 -15.66 0.94
C PHE A 252 -6.48 -14.33 1.36
N THR A 253 -6.97 -13.67 2.42
CA THR A 253 -6.37 -12.39 2.84
C THR A 253 -5.00 -12.56 3.47
N ASN A 254 -4.65 -13.77 3.90
CA ASN A 254 -3.37 -14.11 4.52
C ASN A 254 -2.47 -14.95 3.59
N GLN A 255 -2.82 -15.09 2.31
CA GLN A 255 -1.90 -15.68 1.32
C GLN A 255 -0.76 -14.70 1.02
N PRO A 256 0.49 -15.19 0.81
CA PRO A 256 1.59 -14.34 0.37
C PRO A 256 1.24 -13.66 -0.95
N THR A 257 1.52 -12.37 -1.03
CA THR A 257 1.14 -11.51 -2.16
C THR A 257 2.35 -11.22 -3.03
N PHE A 258 2.16 -11.23 -4.35
CA PHE A 258 3.22 -10.90 -5.31
C PHE A 258 2.65 -10.23 -6.56
N ALA A 259 3.50 -9.56 -7.35
CA ALA A 259 3.13 -9.09 -8.68
C ALA A 259 4.09 -9.60 -9.77
N ASP A 260 5.41 -9.51 -9.55
CA ASP A 260 6.42 -9.96 -10.53
C ASP A 260 6.93 -11.40 -10.30
N GLY A 261 6.63 -11.98 -9.14
CA GLY A 261 7.00 -13.35 -8.76
C GLY A 261 8.40 -13.50 -8.19
N LYS A 262 9.13 -12.40 -7.94
CA LYS A 262 10.49 -12.44 -7.38
C LYS A 262 10.51 -12.22 -5.88
N THR A 263 9.70 -11.29 -5.41
CA THR A 263 9.62 -10.90 -4.02
C THR A 263 8.17 -10.95 -3.58
N CYS A 264 7.95 -11.53 -2.41
CA CYS A 264 6.63 -11.72 -1.84
C CYS A 264 6.49 -10.86 -0.59
N ASP A 265 5.31 -10.27 -0.46
CA ASP A 265 4.83 -9.68 0.78
C ASP A 265 4.00 -10.71 1.55
N ASN A 266 4.14 -10.72 2.87
CA ASN A 266 3.31 -11.52 3.76
C ASN A 266 2.66 -10.64 4.83
N MET A 267 1.55 -10.04 4.43
CA MET A 267 0.65 -9.27 5.28
C MET A 267 -0.39 -10.19 5.95
N ILE A 268 -0.11 -10.53 7.21
CA ILE A 268 -0.96 -11.38 8.05
C ILE A 268 -2.03 -10.51 8.72
N ARG A 269 -3.29 -10.70 8.36
CA ARG A 269 -4.44 -10.03 8.98
C ARG A 269 -4.96 -10.82 10.17
N LEU A 270 -5.20 -10.11 11.28
CA LEU A 270 -5.75 -10.65 12.52
C LEU A 270 -7.24 -10.34 12.61
N PHE A 271 -8.03 -11.39 12.84
CA PHE A 271 -9.51 -11.33 12.88
C PHE A 271 -10.08 -11.51 14.29
N ASN A 272 -9.23 -11.51 15.32
CA ASN A 272 -9.58 -11.72 16.72
C ASN A 272 -9.10 -10.57 17.63
N THR A 273 -8.95 -9.37 17.07
CA THR A 273 -8.57 -8.16 17.83
C THR A 273 -9.79 -7.34 18.21
N SER A 274 -9.58 -6.22 18.92
CA SER A 274 -10.65 -5.25 19.20
C SER A 274 -11.26 -4.63 17.95
N LEU A 275 -10.62 -4.73 16.78
CA LEU A 275 -11.11 -4.18 15.50
C LEU A 275 -12.22 -5.04 14.87
N THR A 276 -12.29 -6.32 15.21
CA THR A 276 -13.29 -7.27 14.67
C THR A 276 -14.20 -7.87 15.74
N THR A 277 -13.93 -7.62 17.02
CA THR A 277 -14.73 -8.08 18.15
C THR A 277 -15.50 -6.92 18.79
N ALA A 278 -16.59 -7.25 19.50
CA ALA A 278 -17.53 -6.25 20.01
C ALA A 278 -16.83 -5.12 20.81
N PRO A 279 -17.23 -3.85 20.64
CA PRO A 279 -18.41 -3.38 19.91
C PRO A 279 -18.24 -3.33 18.39
N ASN A 280 -17.00 -3.43 17.88
CA ASN A 280 -16.73 -3.53 16.46
C ASN A 280 -17.16 -4.90 15.92
N ARG A 281 -17.59 -4.97 14.66
CA ARG A 281 -18.07 -6.23 14.07
C ARG A 281 -17.75 -6.26 12.59
N ILE A 282 -17.57 -7.49 12.10
CA ILE A 282 -17.52 -7.77 10.68
C ILE A 282 -18.94 -7.68 10.14
N GLU A 283 -19.17 -6.78 9.17
CA GLU A 283 -20.44 -6.63 8.49
C GLU A 283 -20.44 -7.35 7.15
N ARG A 284 -21.53 -8.06 6.85
CA ARG A 284 -21.74 -8.67 5.53
C ARG A 284 -22.35 -7.65 4.60
N VAL A 285 -21.84 -7.58 3.37
CA VAL A 285 -22.32 -6.63 2.37
C VAL A 285 -22.57 -7.29 1.02
N MET A 286 -23.53 -6.74 0.27
CA MET A 286 -23.80 -7.10 -1.12
C MET A 286 -23.95 -5.83 -1.95
N GLY A 287 -23.39 -5.82 -3.16
CA GLY A 287 -23.30 -4.59 -3.92
C GLY A 287 -22.89 -4.74 -5.37
N THR A 288 -22.37 -3.63 -5.89
CA THR A 288 -21.85 -3.48 -7.25
C THR A 288 -20.41 -2.98 -7.18
N VAL A 289 -19.57 -3.53 -8.04
CA VAL A 289 -18.19 -3.09 -8.27
C VAL A 289 -18.06 -2.68 -9.73
N ARG A 290 -17.48 -1.53 -9.99
CA ARG A 290 -17.04 -1.13 -11.34
C ARG A 290 -15.56 -0.84 -11.30
N ALA A 291 -14.81 -1.39 -12.25
CA ALA A 291 -13.37 -1.17 -12.30
C ALA A 291 -12.91 -1.02 -13.75
N ASN A 292 -12.07 -0.03 -13.99
CA ASN A 292 -11.23 0.08 -15.16
C ASN A 292 -9.79 0.04 -14.64
N ILE A 293 -9.19 -1.13 -14.52
CA ILE A 293 -7.84 -1.29 -13.97
C ILE A 293 -7.18 -2.51 -14.59
N HIS A 294 -5.86 -2.43 -14.83
CA HIS A 294 -5.07 -3.59 -15.25
C HIS A 294 -5.25 -4.74 -14.25
N PRO A 295 -5.37 -6.01 -14.69
CA PRO A 295 -5.10 -6.55 -16.03
C PRO A 295 -6.30 -6.57 -16.98
N PHE A 296 -7.44 -6.00 -16.61
CA PHE A 296 -8.62 -5.97 -17.48
C PHE A 296 -8.39 -5.02 -18.67
N ALA A 297 -8.79 -5.44 -19.87
CA ALA A 297 -8.61 -4.67 -21.11
C ALA A 297 -9.61 -3.50 -21.28
N GLY A 298 -10.35 -3.14 -20.23
CA GLY A 298 -11.34 -2.07 -20.22
C GLY A 298 -12.27 -2.17 -19.01
N GLU A 299 -13.21 -1.23 -18.92
CA GLU A 299 -14.16 -1.15 -17.80
C GLU A 299 -15.01 -2.42 -17.68
N GLN A 300 -15.10 -2.92 -16.45
CA GLN A 300 -15.93 -4.05 -16.05
C GLN A 300 -16.91 -3.61 -14.98
N GLU A 301 -18.09 -4.24 -14.97
CA GLU A 301 -19.10 -4.06 -13.93
C GLU A 301 -19.60 -5.42 -13.44
N TRP A 302 -19.59 -5.61 -12.12
CA TRP A 302 -20.12 -6.80 -11.47
C TRP A 302 -21.20 -6.39 -10.47
N LYS A 303 -22.37 -7.04 -10.57
CA LYS A 303 -23.52 -6.85 -9.66
C LYS A 303 -23.72 -8.10 -8.82
N GLY A 304 -24.33 -7.94 -7.65
CA GLY A 304 -24.53 -9.06 -6.73
C GLY A 304 -23.21 -9.58 -6.18
N VAL A 305 -22.23 -8.68 -6.00
CA VAL A 305 -20.93 -8.99 -5.41
C VAL A 305 -21.12 -9.07 -3.90
N TYR A 306 -20.63 -10.12 -3.27
CA TYR A 306 -20.71 -10.33 -1.82
C TYR A 306 -19.35 -10.15 -1.17
N GLY A 307 -19.34 -9.56 0.02
CA GLY A 307 -18.10 -9.28 0.74
C GLY A 307 -18.30 -9.02 2.23
N LEU A 308 -17.21 -8.63 2.86
CA LEU A 308 -17.15 -8.19 4.25
C LEU A 308 -16.65 -6.76 4.31
N ARG A 309 -17.27 -5.99 5.20
CA ARG A 309 -16.77 -4.71 5.66
C ARG A 309 -16.23 -4.90 7.08
N MET A 310 -14.96 -4.61 7.27
CA MET A 310 -14.25 -4.91 8.52
C MET A 310 -12.96 -4.10 8.63
N ALA A 311 -12.57 -3.81 9.87
CA ALA A 311 -11.23 -3.37 10.22
C ALA A 311 -10.43 -4.55 10.78
N THR A 312 -9.21 -4.75 10.31
CA THR A 312 -8.30 -5.79 10.83
C THR A 312 -6.96 -5.19 11.16
N ALA A 313 -6.35 -5.63 12.24
CA ALA A 313 -4.93 -5.37 12.47
C ALA A 313 -4.12 -6.25 11.51
N PHE A 314 -2.96 -5.78 11.07
CA PHE A 314 -2.04 -6.58 10.28
C PHE A 314 -0.62 -6.57 10.81
N ILE A 315 0.10 -7.64 10.53
CA ILE A 315 1.56 -7.74 10.67
C ILE A 315 2.09 -8.00 9.27
N GLU A 316 2.98 -7.15 8.79
CA GLU A 316 3.54 -7.25 7.45
C GLU A 316 5.02 -7.66 7.53
N ASN A 317 5.35 -8.74 6.82
CA ASN A 317 6.70 -9.23 6.66
C ASN A 317 7.14 -8.98 5.22
N ASN A 318 7.94 -7.94 5.06
CA ASN A 318 8.28 -7.36 3.78
C ASN A 318 9.52 -8.02 3.14
N TYR A 319 9.63 -7.90 1.82
CA TYR A 319 10.80 -8.28 1.01
C TYR A 319 11.25 -9.75 1.16
N LEU A 320 10.29 -10.66 1.29
CA LEU A 320 10.59 -12.09 1.45
C LEU A 320 10.80 -12.77 0.11
N ASN A 321 11.65 -13.80 0.08
CA ASN A 321 11.77 -14.65 -1.08
C ASN A 321 10.50 -15.50 -1.19
N CYS A 322 9.85 -15.48 -2.35
CA CYS A 322 8.62 -16.24 -2.58
C CYS A 322 8.80 -17.75 -2.35
N GLU A 323 10.00 -18.28 -2.62
CA GLU A 323 10.31 -19.70 -2.40
C GLU A 323 10.25 -20.11 -0.92
N ASP A 324 10.49 -19.17 0.02
CA ASP A 324 10.44 -19.44 1.46
C ASP A 324 9.02 -19.77 1.95
N PHE A 325 8.01 -19.53 1.10
CA PHE A 325 6.61 -19.85 1.37
C PHE A 325 6.18 -21.23 0.90
N ARG A 326 7.06 -22.08 0.36
CA ARG A 326 6.69 -23.44 -0.04
C ARG A 326 6.03 -24.20 1.12
N GLY A 327 4.81 -24.69 0.91
CA GLY A 327 3.97 -25.35 1.93
C GLY A 327 3.29 -24.38 2.93
N TYR A 328 3.33 -23.07 2.67
CA TYR A 328 2.67 -22.08 3.50
C TYR A 328 1.15 -22.16 3.35
N GLY A 329 0.46 -22.23 4.49
CA GLY A 329 -1.01 -22.25 4.51
C GLY A 329 -1.62 -23.60 4.15
N ASP A 330 -0.82 -24.68 4.13
CA ASP A 330 -1.33 -26.04 4.08
C ASP A 330 -2.22 -26.32 5.30
N PRO A 331 -3.43 -26.89 5.10
CA PRO A 331 -4.33 -27.27 6.19
C PRO A 331 -3.72 -28.21 7.23
#